data_AF-A0A397VIP9-F1
#
_entry.id   AF-A0A397VIP9-F1
#
_cell.length_a   1.000
_cell.length_b   1.000
_cell.length_c   1.000
_cell.angle_alpha   90.00
_cell.angle_beta   90.00
_cell.angle_gamma   90.00
#
_symmetry.space_group_name_H-M   'P 1'
#
loop_
_entity.id
_entity.type
_entity.pdbx_description
1 polymer ?
#
loop_
_entity_poly.entity_id
_entity_poly.type
_entity_poly.pdbx_seq_one_letter_code
_entity_poly.pdbx_strand_id
1 'polypeptide(L)'
;MGPDKKKMLEKFPVAQFISGICGQNIEQLWREFYRLYNILRQSQLTDQEIHQYKIDAENWVRTFCCPSEGYINSLQNFGLYRKADVTPYMHVFAKHVPLFMQQLKTKGLSLQIFSTSSIEKKNHNQVRIFFGSTTMEGGNKEQSVVYDIMSFENRQLFYLIHNTPKEITIQNIYANNKENLLN
;
A
#
# COMPACT_ATOMS: atom_id res chain seq x y z
N MET A 1 -0.01 2.06 -0.16
CA MET A 1 0.30 2.81 1.08
C MET A 1 1.48 2.17 1.82
N GLY A 2 2.46 2.98 2.21
CA GLY A 2 3.67 2.54 2.91
C GLY A 2 3.42 2.06 4.36
N PRO A 3 4.36 1.32 4.96
CA PRO A 3 4.20 0.69 6.28
C PRO A 3 3.97 1.69 7.41
N ASP A 4 4.68 2.83 7.42
CA ASP A 4 4.54 3.82 8.50
C ASP A 4 3.17 4.49 8.50
N LYS A 5 2.66 4.83 7.30
CA LYS A 5 1.30 5.39 7.14
C LYS A 5 0.23 4.41 7.64
N LYS A 6 0.40 3.11 7.41
CA LYS A 6 -0.50 2.08 7.96
C LYS A 6 -0.43 2.03 9.48
N LYS A 7 0.77 1.99 10.04
CA LYS A 7 0.96 1.97 11.50
C LYS A 7 0.34 3.20 12.17
N MET A 8 0.45 4.36 11.52
CA MET A 8 -0.16 5.60 11.98
C MET A 8 -1.69 5.52 12.00
N LEU A 9 -2.31 5.11 10.89
CA LEU A 9 -3.77 4.95 10.79
C LEU A 9 -4.33 3.84 11.69
N GLU A 10 -3.55 2.81 12.01
CA GLU A 10 -3.98 1.68 12.83
C GLU A 10 -3.77 1.90 14.33
N LYS A 11 -2.65 2.51 14.74
CA LYS A 11 -2.18 2.47 16.13
C LYS A 11 -1.94 3.83 16.77
N PHE A 12 -1.84 4.92 16.01
CA PHE A 12 -1.51 6.23 16.58
C PHE A 12 -2.68 6.77 17.44
N PRO A 13 -2.48 7.06 18.73
CA PRO A 13 -3.57 7.42 19.63
C PRO A 13 -3.84 8.94 19.59
N VAL A 14 -4.54 9.41 18.55
CA VAL A 14 -4.81 10.83 18.34
C VAL A 14 -5.48 11.48 19.55
N ALA A 15 -6.40 10.78 20.22
CA ALA A 15 -7.13 11.30 21.38
C ALA A 15 -6.24 11.58 22.62
N GLN A 16 -5.01 11.05 22.67
CA GLN A 16 -4.05 11.37 23.72
C GLN A 16 -3.35 12.72 23.49
N PHE A 17 -3.27 13.17 22.24
CA PHE A 17 -2.57 14.39 21.84
C PHE A 17 -3.51 15.56 21.54
N ILE A 18 -4.74 15.25 21.13
CA ILE A 18 -5.79 16.25 20.86
C ILE A 18 -6.88 16.06 21.91
N SER A 19 -7.08 17.07 22.75
CA SER A 19 -8.03 17.00 23.86
C SER A 19 -9.49 17.06 23.41
N GLY A 20 -10.37 16.48 24.22
CA GLY A 20 -11.81 16.53 24.06
C GLY A 20 -12.35 15.64 22.93
N ILE A 21 -13.62 15.87 22.59
CA ILE A 21 -14.36 15.07 21.61
C ILE A 21 -13.76 15.15 20.21
N CYS A 22 -13.05 16.25 19.90
CA CYS A 22 -12.39 16.45 18.61
C CYS A 22 -11.32 15.38 18.34
N GLY A 23 -10.43 15.11 19.31
CA GLY A 23 -9.39 14.09 19.17
C GLY A 23 -9.96 12.69 19.00
N GLN A 24 -11.02 12.36 19.74
CA GLN A 24 -11.73 11.09 19.63
C GLN A 24 -12.37 10.91 18.24
N ASN A 25 -13.02 11.96 17.74
CA ASN A 25 -13.65 11.95 16.42
C ASN A 25 -12.62 11.79 15.28
N ILE A 26 -11.47 12.48 15.36
CA ILE A 26 -10.37 12.33 14.39
C ILE A 26 -9.81 10.91 14.45
N GLU A 27 -9.61 10.37 15.65
CA GLU A 27 -9.12 8.99 15.81
C GLU A 27 -10.07 8.00 15.15
N GLN A 28 -11.37 8.08 15.45
CA GLN A 28 -12.39 7.22 14.85
C GLN A 28 -12.40 7.34 13.31
N LEU A 29 -12.31 8.56 12.80
CA LEU A 29 -12.25 8.83 11.36
C LEU A 29 -11.05 8.12 10.69
N TRP A 30 -9.89 8.08 11.36
CA TRP A 30 -8.71 7.37 10.87
C TRP A 30 -8.88 5.84 10.93
N ARG A 31 -9.47 5.31 12.01
CA ARG A 31 -9.74 3.87 12.15
C ARG A 31 -10.73 3.39 11.09
N GLU A 32 -11.80 4.16 10.84
CA GLU A 32 -12.76 3.84 9.78
C GLU A 32 -12.13 3.91 8.39
N PHE A 33 -11.29 4.91 8.12
CA PHE A 33 -10.54 4.95 6.86
C PHE A 33 -9.64 3.71 6.70
N TYR A 34 -8.93 3.30 7.76
CA TYR A 34 -8.09 2.11 7.73
C TYR A 34 -8.89 0.83 7.47
N ARG A 35 -10.05 0.67 8.11
CA ARG A 35 -10.97 -0.46 7.88
C ARG A 35 -11.39 -0.52 6.41
N LEU A 36 -11.87 0.61 5.86
CA LEU A 36 -12.28 0.70 4.45
C LEU A 36 -11.10 0.44 3.49
N TYR A 37 -9.91 0.95 3.81
CA TYR A 37 -8.71 0.68 3.03
C TYR A 37 -8.33 -0.81 3.01
N ASN A 38 -8.56 -1.54 4.10
CA ASN A 38 -8.30 -2.98 4.13
C ASN A 38 -9.29 -3.78 3.27
N ILE A 39 -10.56 -3.37 3.20
CA ILE A 39 -11.56 -3.95 2.29
C ILE A 39 -11.13 -3.80 0.83
N LEU A 40 -10.59 -2.63 0.44
CA LEU A 40 -10.06 -2.41 -0.92
C LEU A 40 -8.97 -3.39 -1.36
N ARG A 41 -8.27 -3.99 -0.40
CA ARG A 41 -7.14 -4.89 -0.65
C ARG A 41 -7.54 -6.36 -0.64
N GLN A 42 -8.80 -6.66 -0.37
CA GLN A 42 -9.29 -8.03 -0.42
C GLN A 42 -9.38 -8.52 -1.87
N SER A 43 -8.99 -9.77 -2.08
CA SER A 43 -8.95 -10.37 -3.42
C SER A 43 -10.32 -10.77 -3.92
N GLN A 44 -11.28 -11.01 -3.03
CA GLN A 44 -12.63 -11.44 -3.34
C GLN A 44 -13.60 -10.70 -2.42
N LEU A 45 -14.63 -10.08 -3.02
CA LEU A 45 -15.68 -9.35 -2.31
C LEU A 45 -17.04 -9.82 -2.83
N THR A 46 -17.97 -10.05 -1.91
CA THR A 46 -19.39 -10.32 -2.21
C THR A 46 -20.13 -9.03 -2.59
N ASP A 47 -21.30 -9.14 -3.23
CA ASP A 47 -22.08 -7.94 -3.58
C ASP A 47 -22.56 -7.19 -2.32
N GLN A 48 -22.84 -7.94 -1.25
CA GLN A 48 -23.22 -7.38 0.05
C GLN A 48 -22.06 -6.58 0.67
N GLU A 49 -20.83 -7.10 0.62
CA GLU A 49 -19.64 -6.37 1.10
C GLU A 49 -19.37 -5.12 0.28
N ILE A 50 -19.54 -5.17 -1.04
CA ILE A 50 -19.36 -3.99 -1.91
C ILE A 50 -20.45 -2.94 -1.62
N HIS A 51 -21.69 -3.37 -1.44
CA HIS A 51 -22.79 -2.48 -1.06
C HIS A 51 -22.56 -1.84 0.31
N GLN A 52 -22.11 -2.62 1.30
CA GLN A 52 -21.78 -2.11 2.62
C GLN A 52 -20.60 -1.13 2.56
N TYR A 53 -19.56 -1.45 1.79
CA TYR A 53 -18.43 -0.56 1.56
C TYR A 53 -18.88 0.78 0.99
N LYS A 54 -19.81 0.81 0.02
CA LYS A 54 -20.35 2.06 -0.52
C LYS A 54 -21.00 2.90 0.57
N ILE A 55 -21.89 2.31 1.36
CA ILE A 55 -22.60 3.01 2.44
C ILE A 55 -21.60 3.57 3.45
N ASP A 56 -20.66 2.73 3.87
CA ASP A 56 -19.66 3.09 4.87
C ASP A 56 -18.71 4.19 4.35
N ALA A 57 -18.28 4.12 3.09
CA ALA A 57 -17.41 5.13 2.49
C ALA A 57 -18.13 6.48 2.32
N GLU A 58 -19.42 6.47 1.95
CA GLU A 58 -20.23 7.69 1.91
C GLU A 58 -20.42 8.29 3.31
N ASN A 59 -20.70 7.44 4.31
CA ASN A 59 -20.82 7.87 5.70
C ASN A 59 -19.49 8.40 6.23
N TRP A 60 -18.36 7.78 5.87
CA TRP A 60 -17.03 8.27 6.24
C TRP A 60 -16.77 9.69 5.70
N VAL A 61 -17.14 9.97 4.43
CA VAL A 61 -17.05 11.34 3.87
C VAL A 61 -18.00 12.31 4.60
N ARG A 62 -19.20 11.86 4.99
CA ARG A 62 -20.13 12.69 5.78
C ARG A 62 -19.56 13.01 7.15
N THR A 63 -18.99 12.03 7.85
CA THR A 63 -18.31 12.20 9.14
C THR A 63 -17.12 13.13 9.01
N PHE A 64 -16.32 13.02 7.94
CA PHE A 64 -15.24 13.96 7.65
C PHE A 64 -15.77 15.41 7.58
N CYS A 65 -16.88 15.62 6.87
CA CYS A 65 -17.51 16.93 6.70
C CYS A 65 -18.39 17.37 7.87
N CYS A 66 -18.35 16.67 9.02
CA CYS A 66 -19.37 16.71 10.09
C CYS A 66 -20.07 18.07 10.16
N PRO A 67 -21.36 18.18 9.82
CA PRO A 67 -22.04 19.47 9.89
C PRO A 67 -21.99 19.99 11.32
N SER A 68 -21.70 21.27 11.51
CA SER A 68 -21.73 21.87 12.84
C SER A 68 -23.13 21.71 13.43
N GLU A 69 -23.27 20.93 14.49
CA GLU A 69 -24.53 20.76 15.22
C GLU A 69 -24.51 21.63 16.47
N GLY A 70 -25.43 22.59 16.55
CA GLY A 70 -25.62 23.46 17.70
C GLY A 70 -26.77 24.44 17.51
N TYR A 71 -27.59 24.61 18.55
CA TYR A 71 -28.51 25.75 18.66
C TYR A 71 -27.73 26.98 19.16
N ILE A 72 -28.25 28.18 18.90
CA ILE A 72 -27.65 29.48 19.24
C ILE A 72 -27.22 29.59 20.73
N ASN A 73 -27.73 28.72 21.61
CA ASN A 73 -27.49 28.72 23.06
C ASN A 73 -26.86 27.43 23.63
N SER A 74 -26.31 26.52 22.81
CA SER A 74 -25.59 25.32 23.31
C SER A 74 -24.12 25.32 22.89
N LEU A 75 -23.26 24.60 23.64
CA LEU A 75 -21.87 24.33 23.25
C LEU A 75 -21.84 23.86 21.79
N GLN A 76 -21.31 24.70 20.91
CA GLN A 76 -21.34 24.50 19.48
C GLN A 76 -20.38 23.35 19.13
N ASN A 77 -20.90 22.22 18.65
CA ASN A 77 -20.04 21.19 18.08
C ASN A 77 -19.59 21.69 16.71
N PHE A 78 -18.40 22.30 16.65
CA PHE A 78 -17.79 22.65 15.38
C PHE A 78 -17.51 21.36 14.59
N GLY A 79 -17.92 21.36 13.32
CA GLY A 79 -17.57 20.30 12.38
C GLY A 79 -16.06 20.04 12.29
N LEU A 80 -15.67 18.81 11.96
CA LEU A 80 -14.26 18.40 11.84
C LEU A 80 -13.56 19.15 10.69
N TYR A 81 -14.11 19.04 9.47
CA TYR A 81 -13.57 19.66 8.26
C TYR A 81 -14.70 20.27 7.41
N ARG A 82 -14.35 21.19 6.50
CA ARG A 82 -15.33 21.84 5.62
C ARG A 82 -15.62 20.94 4.42
N LYS A 83 -16.80 21.11 3.82
CA LYS A 83 -17.14 20.44 2.54
C LYS A 83 -16.16 20.80 1.41
N ALA A 84 -15.59 21.99 1.43
CA ALA A 84 -14.58 22.43 0.47
C ALA A 84 -13.24 21.68 0.61
N ASP A 85 -12.98 21.05 1.75
CA ASP A 85 -11.75 20.29 2.03
C ASP A 85 -11.84 18.84 1.52
N VAL A 86 -12.98 18.43 0.96
CA VAL A 86 -13.15 17.11 0.36
C VAL A 86 -12.31 17.03 -0.91
N THR A 87 -11.27 16.20 -0.85
CA THR A 87 -10.37 16.02 -1.99
C THR A 87 -11.01 15.19 -3.12
N PRO A 88 -10.53 15.33 -4.36
CA PRO A 88 -10.96 14.46 -5.47
C PRO A 88 -10.82 12.96 -5.15
N TYR A 89 -9.77 12.56 -4.42
CA TYR A 89 -9.58 11.16 -4.02
C TYR A 89 -10.67 10.66 -3.08
N MET A 90 -11.14 11.48 -2.14
CA MET A 90 -12.26 11.11 -1.26
C MET A 90 -13.56 10.95 -2.04
N HIS A 91 -13.81 11.83 -3.02
CA HIS A 91 -14.95 11.72 -3.91
C HIS A 91 -14.90 10.40 -4.71
N VAL A 92 -13.76 10.09 -5.34
CA VAL A 92 -13.55 8.83 -6.07
C VAL A 92 -13.72 7.62 -5.17
N PHE A 93 -13.16 7.68 -3.96
CA PHE A 93 -13.24 6.62 -2.96
C PHE A 93 -14.68 6.28 -2.56
N ALA A 94 -15.53 7.28 -2.33
CA ALA A 94 -16.91 7.02 -1.93
C ALA A 94 -17.86 6.74 -3.10
N LYS A 95 -17.66 7.37 -4.27
CA LYS A 95 -18.62 7.35 -5.37
C LYS A 95 -18.28 6.40 -6.51
N HIS A 96 -17.00 6.24 -6.83
CA HIS A 96 -16.56 5.53 -8.04
C HIS A 96 -15.92 4.17 -7.74
N VAL A 97 -15.19 4.06 -6.62
CA VAL A 97 -14.57 2.79 -6.22
C VAL A 97 -15.57 1.64 -6.05
N PRO A 98 -16.76 1.81 -5.42
CA PRO A 98 -17.73 0.73 -5.34
C PRO A 98 -18.25 0.28 -6.71
N LEU A 99 -18.41 1.23 -7.65
CA LEU A 99 -18.80 0.91 -9.02
C LEU A 99 -17.71 0.09 -9.72
N PHE A 100 -16.44 0.47 -9.56
CA PHE A 100 -15.32 -0.31 -10.10
C PHE A 100 -15.23 -1.69 -9.46
N MET A 101 -15.46 -1.84 -8.15
CA MET A 101 -15.51 -3.16 -7.51
C MET A 101 -16.55 -4.07 -8.16
N GLN A 102 -17.77 -3.57 -8.41
CA GLN A 102 -18.81 -4.33 -9.08
C GLN A 102 -18.39 -4.76 -10.49
N GLN A 103 -17.89 -3.82 -11.30
CA GLN A 103 -17.45 -4.09 -12.67
C GLN A 103 -16.26 -5.05 -12.77
N LEU A 104 -15.33 -4.98 -11.80
CA LEU A 104 -14.20 -5.90 -11.75
C LEU A 104 -14.64 -7.29 -11.30
N LYS A 105 -15.54 -7.36 -10.32
CA LYS A 105 -16.11 -8.62 -9.85
C LYS A 105 -16.81 -9.38 -10.98
N THR A 106 -17.58 -8.71 -11.84
CA THR A 106 -18.21 -9.39 -13.00
C THR A 106 -17.20 -10.00 -13.97
N LYS A 107 -15.94 -9.55 -13.94
CA LYS A 107 -14.83 -10.08 -14.74
C LYS A 107 -13.94 -11.07 -13.97
N GLY A 108 -14.31 -11.42 -12.73
CA GLY A 108 -13.48 -12.25 -11.85
C GLY A 108 -12.19 -11.56 -11.37
N LEU A 109 -12.16 -10.23 -11.41
CA LEU A 109 -11.00 -9.42 -11.03
C LEU A 109 -11.28 -8.65 -9.73
N SER A 110 -10.22 -8.16 -9.10
CA SER A 110 -10.28 -7.30 -7.92
C SER A 110 -9.46 -6.04 -8.09
N LEU A 111 -9.78 -5.02 -7.29
CA LEU A 111 -9.12 -3.72 -7.36
C LEU A 111 -7.64 -3.81 -6.98
N GLN A 112 -7.26 -4.80 -6.15
CA GLN A 112 -5.88 -5.03 -5.72
C GLN A 112 -4.91 -5.24 -6.90
N ILE A 113 -5.38 -5.87 -8.00
CA ILE A 113 -4.56 -6.19 -9.18
C ILE A 113 -4.10 -4.91 -9.88
N PHE A 114 -4.88 -3.84 -9.80
CA PHE A 114 -4.58 -2.54 -10.41
C PHE A 114 -3.72 -1.64 -9.51
N SER A 115 -3.18 -2.17 -8.42
CA SER A 115 -2.26 -1.44 -7.54
C SER A 115 -0.92 -1.17 -8.24
N THR A 116 -0.47 0.08 -8.20
CA THR A 116 0.86 0.51 -8.68
C THR A 116 2.00 0.09 -7.75
N SER A 117 1.71 -0.52 -6.59
CA SER A 117 2.71 -0.87 -5.58
C SER A 117 3.86 -1.74 -6.10
N SER A 118 3.58 -2.64 -7.05
CA SER A 118 4.62 -3.51 -7.63
C SER A 118 5.59 -2.72 -8.51
N ILE A 119 5.08 -1.71 -9.22
CA ILE A 119 5.88 -0.81 -10.07
C ILE A 119 6.74 0.09 -9.19
N GLU A 120 6.17 0.67 -8.13
CA GLU A 120 6.91 1.46 -7.14
C GLU A 120 8.04 0.66 -6.49
N LYS A 121 7.77 -0.60 -6.12
CA LYS A 121 8.78 -1.51 -5.56
C LYS A 121 9.87 -1.85 -6.58
N LYS A 122 9.50 -2.11 -7.85
CA LYS A 122 10.48 -2.35 -8.92
C LYS A 122 11.39 -1.14 -9.08
N ASN A 123 10.82 0.07 -9.15
CA ASN A 123 11.58 1.31 -9.27
C ASN A 123 12.54 1.50 -8.09
N HIS A 124 12.07 1.33 -6.84
CA HIS A 124 12.91 1.42 -5.66
C HIS A 124 14.09 0.43 -5.69
N ASN A 125 13.84 -0.82 -6.08
CA ASN A 125 14.88 -1.83 -6.22
C ASN A 125 15.89 -1.47 -7.32
N GLN A 126 15.43 -0.94 -8.46
CA GLN A 126 16.32 -0.52 -9.55
C GLN A 126 17.23 0.64 -9.11
N VAL A 127 16.68 1.66 -8.46
CA VAL A 127 17.48 2.76 -7.88
C VAL A 127 18.51 2.22 -6.89
N ARG A 128 18.10 1.32 -5.99
CA ARG A 128 19.00 0.74 -4.99
C ARG A 128 20.14 -0.09 -5.62
N ILE A 129 19.83 -0.93 -6.62
CA ILE A 129 20.79 -1.86 -7.22
C ILE A 129 21.75 -1.16 -8.18
N PHE A 130 21.23 -0.29 -9.05
CA PHE A 130 22.01 0.26 -10.16
C PHE A 130 22.54 1.68 -9.90
N PHE A 131 21.95 2.40 -8.94
CA PHE A 131 22.30 3.78 -8.62
C PHE A 131 22.79 3.93 -7.17
N GLY A 132 23.10 2.84 -6.46
CA GLY A 132 23.68 2.91 -5.12
C GLY A 132 22.79 3.63 -4.08
N SER A 133 21.48 3.70 -4.32
CA SER A 133 20.53 4.50 -3.52
C SER A 133 20.64 6.02 -3.67
N THR A 134 21.42 6.54 -4.62
CA THR A 134 21.37 7.95 -5.01
C THR A 134 20.38 8.15 -6.17
N THR A 135 19.63 9.24 -6.14
CA THR A 135 18.57 9.53 -7.11
C THR A 135 19.08 10.26 -8.36
N MET A 136 20.28 10.83 -8.32
CA MET A 136 20.87 11.62 -9.40
C MET A 136 22.40 11.58 -9.21
N GLU A 137 23.16 11.39 -10.29
CA GLU A 137 24.64 11.35 -10.34
C GLU A 137 25.24 10.13 -9.60
N GLY A 138 25.68 9.07 -10.28
CA GLY A 138 26.59 9.08 -11.41
C GLY A 138 27.81 8.25 -10.98
N GLY A 139 27.72 6.93 -11.06
CA GLY A 139 28.89 6.07 -10.87
C GLY A 139 29.81 6.17 -12.10
N ASN A 140 31.11 6.35 -11.89
CA ASN A 140 32.17 6.36 -12.92
C ASN A 140 32.37 4.96 -13.54
N LYS A 141 31.30 4.28 -13.97
CA LYS A 141 31.40 3.02 -14.70
C LYS A 141 31.50 3.31 -16.20
N GLU A 142 32.41 2.62 -16.88
CA GLU A 142 32.56 2.66 -18.34
C GLU A 142 31.29 2.21 -19.07
N GLN A 143 30.50 1.31 -18.48
CA GLN A 143 29.24 0.81 -19.04
C GLN A 143 28.03 1.59 -18.55
N SER A 144 27.11 1.87 -19.47
CA SER A 144 25.85 2.56 -19.15
C SER A 144 24.99 1.75 -18.18
N VAL A 145 24.24 2.45 -17.31
CA VAL A 145 23.28 1.81 -16.40
C VAL A 145 22.21 1.00 -17.15
N VAL A 146 21.86 1.42 -18.37
CA VAL A 146 20.94 0.67 -19.24
C VAL A 146 21.51 -0.70 -19.59
N TYR A 147 22.80 -0.78 -19.90
CA TYR A 147 23.48 -2.05 -20.18
C TYR A 147 23.51 -2.96 -18.94
N ASP A 148 23.78 -2.40 -17.76
CA ASP A 148 23.76 -3.14 -16.48
C ASP A 148 22.36 -3.72 -16.19
N ILE A 149 21.31 -2.91 -16.36
CA ILE A 149 19.91 -3.34 -16.16
C ILE A 149 19.54 -4.46 -17.14
N MET A 150 19.84 -4.27 -18.42
CA MET A 150 19.50 -5.24 -19.47
C MET A 150 20.24 -6.56 -19.29
N SER A 151 21.53 -6.50 -18.95
CA SER A 151 22.35 -7.67 -18.64
C SER A 151 21.82 -8.43 -17.43
N PHE A 152 21.40 -7.71 -16.38
CA PHE A 152 20.83 -8.31 -15.18
C PHE A 152 19.47 -8.99 -15.48
N GLU A 153 18.54 -8.29 -16.13
CA GLU A 153 17.22 -8.83 -16.47
C GLU A 153 17.34 -10.06 -17.41
N ASN A 154 18.23 -10.01 -18.40
CA ASN A 154 18.50 -11.15 -19.30
C ASN A 154 19.04 -12.38 -18.54
N ARG A 155 19.96 -12.20 -17.58
CA ARG A 155 20.43 -13.32 -16.73
C ARG A 155 19.31 -13.91 -15.89
N GLN A 156 18.43 -13.07 -15.34
CA GLN A 156 17.29 -13.55 -14.55
C GLN A 156 16.31 -14.38 -15.41
N LEU A 157 16.07 -13.97 -16.66
CA LEU A 157 15.26 -14.71 -17.62
C LEU A 157 15.90 -16.05 -17.99
N PHE A 158 17.21 -16.06 -18.27
CA PHE A 158 17.97 -17.28 -18.55
C PHE A 158 17.81 -18.30 -17.42
N TYR A 159 18.02 -17.89 -16.16
CA TYR A 159 17.87 -18.80 -15.02
C TYR A 159 16.45 -19.35 -14.88
N LEU A 160 15.43 -18.53 -15.18
CA LEU A 160 14.04 -18.95 -15.12
C LEU A 160 13.71 -19.99 -16.22
N ILE A 161 14.13 -19.73 -17.45
CA ILE A 161 13.86 -20.60 -18.60
C ILE A 161 14.58 -21.95 -18.44
N HIS A 162 15.81 -21.92 -17.93
CA HIS A 162 16.65 -23.11 -17.79
C HIS A 162 16.53 -23.79 -16.42
N ASN A 163 15.57 -23.40 -15.57
CA ASN A 163 15.39 -23.91 -14.19
C ASN A 163 16.72 -23.96 -13.41
N THR A 164 17.61 -23.00 -13.66
CA THR A 164 18.93 -22.97 -13.03
C THR A 164 18.78 -22.32 -11.65
N PRO A 165 19.27 -22.94 -10.56
CA PRO A 165 19.19 -22.36 -9.23
C PRO A 165 19.86 -20.98 -9.20
N LYS A 166 19.14 -19.97 -8.68
CA LYS A 166 19.65 -18.60 -8.55
C LYS A 166 20.66 -18.44 -7.42
N GLU A 167 20.64 -19.37 -6.47
CA GLU A 167 21.57 -19.49 -5.36
C GLU A 167 22.19 -20.88 -5.45
N ILE A 168 23.52 -20.94 -5.47
CA ILE A 168 24.22 -22.19 -5.21
C ILE A 168 24.03 -22.43 -3.71
N THR A 169 23.15 -23.35 -3.34
CA THR A 169 23.16 -23.90 -1.99
C THR A 169 24.54 -24.56 -1.83
N ILE A 170 25.47 -23.92 -1.13
CA ILE A 170 26.74 -24.54 -0.75
C ILE A 170 26.41 -25.60 0.30
N GLN A 171 25.84 -26.71 -0.14
CA GLN A 171 25.78 -27.94 0.62
C GLN A 171 26.58 -28.97 -0.17
N ASN A 172 27.63 -29.47 0.49
CA ASN A 172 28.38 -30.67 0.15
C ASN A 172 29.62 -30.54 -0.77
N ILE A 173 30.43 -29.50 -0.62
CA ILE A 173 31.85 -29.58 -1.07
C ILE A 173 32.78 -30.10 0.05
N TYR A 174 32.39 -29.97 1.32
CA TYR A 174 33.23 -30.40 2.45
C TYR A 174 32.89 -31.79 3.04
N ALA A 175 31.84 -32.47 2.57
CA ALA A 175 31.44 -33.77 3.12
C ALA A 175 32.27 -34.95 2.62
N ASN A 176 32.81 -34.89 1.38
CA ASN A 176 33.50 -36.03 0.77
C ASN A 176 35.03 -36.06 1.00
N ASN A 177 35.61 -35.06 1.68
CA ASN A 177 37.06 -35.01 1.92
C ASN A 177 37.50 -35.59 3.28
N LYS A 178 36.59 -36.18 4.08
CA LYS A 178 36.92 -36.74 5.40
C LYS A 178 37.03 -38.28 5.45
N GLU A 179 36.67 -39.00 4.38
CA GLU A 179 36.71 -40.47 4.39
C GLU A 179 38.03 -41.09 3.89
N ASN A 180 38.98 -40.30 3.37
CA ASN A 180 40.23 -40.82 2.79
C ASN A 180 41.51 -40.59 3.63
N LEU A 181 41.40 -40.38 4.95
CA LEU A 181 42.56 -40.14 5.83
C LEU A 181 42.65 -41.05 7.06
N LEU A 182 41.95 -42.19 7.07
CA LEU A 182 42.10 -43.23 8.09
C LEU A 182 42.24 -44.61 7.42
N ASN A 183 43.46 -44.92 7.01
CA ASN A 183 43.99 -46.28 6.90
C ASN A 183 45.45 -46.24 7.33
#